data_AF-A0A8H7FPJ9-F1
#
_entry.id   AF-A0A8H7FPJ9-F1
#
_cell.length_a   1.000
_cell.length_b   1.000
_cell.length_c   1.000
_cell.angle_alpha   90.00
_cell.angle_beta   90.00
_cell.angle_gamma   90.00
#
_symmetry.space_group_name_H-M   'P 1'
#
loop_
_entity.id
_entity.type
_entity.pdbx_description
1 polymer ?
#
loop_
_entity_poly.entity_id
_entity_poly.type
_entity_poly.pdbx_seq_one_letter_code
_entity_poly.pdbx_strand_id
1 'polypeptide(L)'
;MDHLFAPSTPEALAHTHLTENWFNWDTEHPSMDETLIAGCAAYQAFSRYLSGTDLFLLPRTRSELESVLRRYSYDSIHNAIARSRSTLARGGYSRACLLAEKSINDVLNKGENASTLLYLHQFPLERDVPEMPYSPSRPIASN
;
A
#
# COMPACT_ATOMS: atom_id res chain seq x y z
N MET A 1 -6.93 5.67 7.30
CA MET A 1 -7.52 4.92 6.17
C MET A 1 -8.97 5.32 5.89
N ASP A 2 -9.76 5.67 6.90
CA ASP A 2 -11.22 5.88 6.80
C ASP A 2 -11.69 6.96 5.81
N HIS A 3 -10.83 7.93 5.47
CA HIS A 3 -11.13 8.96 4.47
C HIS A 3 -11.11 8.41 3.03
N LEU A 4 -10.21 7.47 2.72
CA LEU A 4 -10.07 6.89 1.39
C LEU A 4 -10.98 5.68 1.22
N PHE A 5 -11.02 4.83 2.24
CA PHE A 5 -11.88 3.66 2.31
C PHE A 5 -12.66 3.70 3.60
N ALA A 6 -13.93 4.09 3.53
CA ALA A 6 -14.83 3.92 4.66
C ALA A 6 -14.94 2.42 5.00
N PRO A 7 -15.17 2.04 6.26
CA PRO A 7 -15.26 0.62 6.65
C PRO A 7 -16.30 -0.20 5.88
N SER A 8 -17.30 0.46 5.29
CA SER A 8 -18.35 -0.13 4.45
C SER A 8 -17.97 -0.30 2.97
N THR A 9 -16.79 0.18 2.55
CA THR A 9 -16.33 0.02 1.17
C THR A 9 -15.95 -1.43 0.88
N PRO A 10 -16.14 -1.92 -0.37
CA PRO A 10 -15.82 -3.29 -0.72
C PRO A 10 -14.34 -3.63 -0.50
N GLU A 11 -13.43 -2.67 -0.67
CA GLU A 11 -12.00 -2.84 -0.43
C GLU A 11 -11.67 -3.02 1.06
N ALA A 12 -12.29 -2.22 1.94
CA ALA A 12 -12.12 -2.35 3.38
C ALA A 12 -12.69 -3.68 3.89
N LEU A 13 -13.87 -4.07 3.40
CA LEU A 13 -14.49 -5.35 3.72
C LEU A 13 -13.64 -6.53 3.23
N ALA A 14 -13.10 -6.45 2.01
CA ALA A 14 -12.22 -7.47 1.45
C ALA A 14 -10.92 -7.61 2.28
N HIS A 15 -10.34 -6.49 2.71
CA HIS A 15 -9.17 -6.50 3.58
C HIS A 15 -9.46 -7.15 4.93
N THR A 16 -10.56 -6.78 5.60
CA THR A 16 -10.97 -7.39 6.87
C THR A 16 -11.24 -8.88 6.70
N HIS A 17 -12.01 -9.24 5.67
CA HIS A 17 -12.36 -10.63 5.39
C HIS A 17 -11.14 -11.51 5.15
N LEU A 18 -10.17 -11.04 4.34
CA LEU A 18 -8.93 -11.78 4.12
C LEU A 18 -8.08 -11.82 5.37
N THR A 19 -7.97 -10.73 6.14
CA THR A 19 -7.12 -10.71 7.34
C THR A 19 -7.63 -11.68 8.40
N GLU A 20 -8.95 -11.79 8.57
CA GLU A 20 -9.59 -12.65 9.56
C GLU A 20 -9.64 -14.12 9.12
N ASN A 21 -9.93 -14.38 7.84
CA ASN A 21 -10.21 -15.73 7.35
C ASN A 21 -9.05 -16.33 6.54
N TRP A 22 -7.88 -15.68 6.50
CA TRP A 22 -6.75 -16.08 5.65
C TRP A 22 -6.37 -17.55 5.82
N PHE A 23 -6.31 -18.03 7.07
CA PHE A 23 -5.85 -19.39 7.39
C PHE A 23 -6.83 -20.49 6.93
N ASN A 24 -8.12 -20.16 6.81
CA ASN A 24 -9.16 -21.12 6.41
C ASN A 24 -9.57 -20.95 4.93
N TRP A 25 -9.05 -19.92 4.26
CA TRP A 25 -9.43 -19.55 2.90
C TRP A 25 -9.33 -20.70 1.90
N ASP A 26 -8.20 -21.42 1.91
CA ASP A 26 -7.96 -22.56 0.99
C ASP A 26 -8.87 -23.77 1.28
N THR A 27 -9.44 -23.86 2.48
CA THR A 27 -10.33 -24.96 2.88
C THR A 27 -11.77 -24.71 2.44
N GLU A 28 -12.18 -23.44 2.39
CA GLU A 28 -13.57 -23.06 2.10
C GLU A 28 -13.80 -22.74 0.61
N HIS A 29 -12.76 -22.35 -0.13
CA HIS A 29 -12.90 -21.87 -1.51
C HIS A 29 -12.04 -22.68 -2.49
N PRO A 30 -12.66 -23.41 -3.44
CA PRO A 30 -11.94 -24.22 -4.43
C PRO A 30 -11.13 -23.38 -5.44
N SER A 31 -11.43 -22.08 -5.56
CA SER A 31 -10.68 -21.12 -6.37
C SER A 31 -10.62 -19.78 -5.66
N MET A 32 -9.51 -19.06 -5.83
CA MET A 32 -9.29 -17.75 -5.24
C MET A 32 -10.19 -16.69 -5.92
N ASP A 33 -11.02 -15.99 -5.14
CA ASP A 33 -11.88 -14.90 -5.65
C ASP A 33 -11.04 -13.66 -6.04
N GLU A 34 -10.95 -13.40 -7.34
CA GLU A 34 -10.14 -12.30 -7.86
C GLU A 34 -10.62 -10.91 -7.43
N THR A 35 -11.92 -10.74 -7.19
CA THR A 35 -12.50 -9.44 -6.77
C THR A 35 -12.07 -9.11 -5.35
N LEU A 36 -12.09 -10.13 -4.49
CA LEU A 36 -11.76 -10.00 -3.08
C LEU A 36 -10.25 -9.78 -2.89
N ILE A 37 -9.41 -10.49 -3.65
CA ILE A 37 -7.96 -10.21 -3.70
C ILE A 37 -7.70 -8.79 -4.18
N ALA A 38 -8.34 -8.39 -5.29
CA ALA A 38 -8.13 -7.07 -5.88
C ALA A 38 -8.51 -5.94 -4.93
N GLY A 39 -9.64 -6.06 -4.23
CA GLY A 39 -10.09 -5.08 -3.25
C GLY A 39 -9.13 -4.97 -2.07
N CYS A 40 -8.69 -6.11 -1.52
CA CYS A 40 -7.70 -6.13 -0.45
C CYS A 40 -6.35 -5.55 -0.90
N ALA A 41 -5.90 -5.87 -2.11
CA ALA A 41 -4.67 -5.35 -2.68
C ALA A 41 -4.72 -3.83 -2.89
N ALA A 42 -5.85 -3.29 -3.36
CA ALA A 42 -6.06 -1.86 -3.45
C ALA A 42 -5.99 -1.20 -2.05
N TYR A 43 -6.71 -1.76 -1.07
CA TYR A 43 -6.65 -1.28 0.31
C TYR A 43 -5.21 -1.28 0.87
N GLN A 44 -4.48 -2.38 0.70
CA GLN A 44 -3.10 -2.52 1.17
C GLN A 44 -2.15 -1.54 0.46
N ALA A 45 -2.35 -1.29 -0.84
CA ALA A 45 -1.55 -0.32 -1.58
C ALA A 45 -1.67 1.09 -1.00
N PHE A 46 -2.90 1.55 -0.73
CA PHE A 46 -3.11 2.84 -0.08
C PHE A 46 -2.62 2.84 1.36
N SER A 47 -2.84 1.77 2.12
CA SER A 47 -2.34 1.65 3.50
C SER A 47 -0.81 1.82 3.55
N ARG A 48 -0.08 1.09 2.69
CA ARG A 48 1.38 1.15 2.54
C ARG A 48 1.85 2.53 2.08
N TYR A 49 1.12 3.16 1.17
CA TYR A 49 1.43 4.52 0.74
C TYR A 49 1.22 5.53 1.86
N LEU A 50 0.10 5.45 2.60
CA LEU A 50 -0.18 6.37 3.72
C LEU A 50 0.85 6.26 4.84
N SER A 51 1.34 5.06 5.13
CA SER A 51 2.39 4.85 6.14
C SER A 51 3.78 5.29 5.66
N GLY A 52 3.94 5.65 4.39
CA GLY A 52 5.25 5.97 3.79
C GLY A 52 6.18 4.77 3.66
N THR A 53 5.65 3.54 3.79
CA THR A 53 6.45 2.32 3.76
C THR A 53 6.98 2.08 2.34
N ASP A 54 8.30 1.85 2.24
CA ASP A 54 9.04 1.64 0.98
C ASP A 54 8.94 2.80 -0.03
N LEU A 55 8.59 4.00 0.43
CA LEU A 55 8.48 5.18 -0.40
C LEU A 55 9.82 5.94 -0.48
N PHE A 56 10.71 5.47 -1.35
CA PHE A 56 12.02 6.11 -1.58
C PHE A 56 11.98 7.28 -2.56
N LEU A 57 11.04 7.24 -3.51
CA LEU A 57 10.82 8.28 -4.51
C LEU A 57 9.40 8.81 -4.35
N LEU A 58 9.29 10.10 -4.05
CA LEU A 58 8.01 10.76 -3.87
C LEU A 58 7.37 11.03 -5.24
N PRO A 59 6.13 10.57 -5.48
CA PRO A 59 5.41 10.92 -6.70
C PRO A 59 5.10 12.42 -6.69
N ARG A 60 5.40 13.08 -7.81
CA ARG A 60 5.11 14.52 -8.02
C ARG A 60 3.89 14.71 -8.91
N THR A 61 3.54 13.70 -9.69
CA THR A 61 2.40 13.73 -10.60
C THR A 61 1.40 12.63 -10.24
N ARG A 62 0.14 12.84 -10.65
CA ARG A 62 -0.91 11.83 -10.50
C ARG A 62 -0.51 10.48 -11.13
N SER A 63 0.11 10.51 -12.30
CA SER A 63 0.52 9.28 -13.01
C SER A 63 1.62 8.53 -12.26
N GLU A 64 2.56 9.25 -11.63
CA GLU A 64 3.58 8.64 -10.76
C GLU A 64 2.94 8.03 -9.51
N LEU A 65 1.99 8.74 -8.88
CA LEU A 65 1.25 8.22 -7.73
C LEU A 65 0.50 6.93 -8.08
N GLU A 66 -0.20 6.93 -9.21
CA GLU A 66 -0.89 5.74 -9.72
C GLU A 66 0.10 4.60 -9.96
N SER A 67 1.26 4.88 -10.57
CA SER A 67 2.30 3.88 -10.79
C SER A 67 2.81 3.24 -9.49
N VAL A 68 3.02 4.05 -8.44
CA VAL A 68 3.43 3.55 -7.12
C VAL A 68 2.35 2.66 -6.51
N LEU A 69 1.09 3.11 -6.52
CA LEU A 69 -0.03 2.35 -5.98
C LEU A 69 -0.27 1.03 -6.73
N ARG A 70 -0.14 1.04 -8.06
CA ARG A 70 -0.20 -0.18 -8.89
C ARG A 70 0.88 -1.18 -8.54
N ARG A 71 2.12 -0.72 -8.36
CA ARG A 71 3.21 -1.61 -7.94
C ARG A 71 2.91 -2.24 -6.58
N TYR A 72 2.45 -1.45 -5.62
CA TYR A 72 2.09 -1.97 -4.30
C TYR A 72 0.90 -2.94 -4.33
N SER A 73 -0.09 -2.70 -5.20
CA SER A 73 -1.22 -3.63 -5.34
C SER A 73 -0.77 -4.93 -6.00
N TYR A 74 0.13 -4.89 -6.99
CA TYR A 74 0.66 -6.10 -7.62
C TYR A 74 1.51 -6.92 -6.65
N ASP A 75 2.34 -6.27 -5.84
CA ASP A 75 3.08 -6.96 -4.77
C ASP A 75 2.11 -7.66 -3.81
N SER A 76 1.03 -6.98 -3.43
CA SER A 76 -0.01 -7.54 -2.55
C SER A 76 -0.72 -8.73 -3.19
N ILE A 77 -1.09 -8.64 -4.47
CA ILE A 77 -1.68 -9.74 -5.25
C ILE A 77 -0.70 -10.92 -5.32
N HIS A 78 0.57 -10.69 -5.66
CA HIS A 78 1.58 -11.74 -5.69
C HIS A 78 1.74 -12.41 -4.34
N ASN A 79 1.80 -11.63 -3.26
CA ASN A 79 1.93 -12.17 -1.92
C ASN A 79 0.68 -12.94 -1.47
N ALA A 80 -0.50 -12.54 -1.93
CA ALA A 80 -1.75 -13.24 -1.66
C ALA A 80 -1.77 -14.60 -2.39
N ILE A 81 -1.40 -14.62 -3.68
CA ILE A 81 -1.36 -15.83 -4.50
C ILE A 81 -0.28 -16.79 -4.00
N ALA A 82 0.92 -16.29 -3.71
CA ALA A 82 2.03 -17.12 -3.22
C ALA A 82 1.72 -17.75 -1.86
N ARG A 83 0.87 -17.10 -1.06
CA ARG A 83 0.42 -17.61 0.24
C ARG A 83 -0.80 -18.54 0.15
N SER A 84 -1.63 -18.39 -0.89
CA SER A 84 -2.76 -19.30 -1.12
C SER A 84 -2.27 -20.62 -1.73
N ARG A 85 -2.84 -21.72 -1.26
CA ARG A 85 -2.63 -23.06 -1.82
C ARG A 85 -3.64 -23.36 -2.95
N SER A 86 -4.61 -22.48 -3.17
CA SER A 86 -5.62 -22.61 -4.21
C SER A 86 -5.09 -22.14 -5.57
N THR A 87 -5.43 -22.88 -6.63
CA THR A 87 -5.03 -22.52 -7.99
C THR A 87 -5.85 -21.33 -8.48
N LEU A 88 -5.18 -20.32 -9.02
CA LEU A 88 -5.86 -19.26 -9.75
C LEU A 88 -6.46 -19.77 -11.05
N ALA A 89 -7.67 -19.30 -11.39
CA ALA A 89 -8.23 -19.53 -12.70
C ALA A 89 -7.33 -18.92 -13.79
N ARG A 90 -7.37 -19.49 -15.01
CA ARG A 90 -6.58 -18.95 -16.13
C ARG A 90 -6.92 -17.47 -16.35
N GLY A 91 -5.90 -16.63 -16.38
CA GLY A 91 -6.04 -15.17 -16.49
C GLY A 91 -6.51 -14.46 -15.21
N GLY A 92 -6.67 -15.16 -14.09
CA GLY A 92 -7.12 -14.58 -12.82
C GLY A 92 -6.18 -13.51 -12.29
N TYR A 93 -4.87 -13.66 -12.49
CA TYR A 93 -3.88 -12.69 -12.04
C TYR A 93 -4.10 -11.35 -12.76
N SER A 94 -4.21 -11.40 -14.09
CA SER A 94 -4.49 -10.22 -14.91
C SER A 94 -5.82 -9.57 -14.56
N ARG A 95 -6.87 -10.36 -14.26
CA ARG A 95 -8.17 -9.83 -13.79
C ARG A 95 -8.04 -9.15 -12.43
N ALA A 96 -7.35 -9.75 -11.48
CA ALA A 96 -7.13 -9.17 -10.16
C ALA A 96 -6.37 -7.84 -10.25
N CYS A 97 -5.30 -7.78 -11.08
CA CYS A 97 -4.58 -6.54 -11.35
C CYS A 97 -5.51 -5.46 -11.93
N LEU A 98 -6.29 -5.79 -12.97
CA LEU A 98 -7.22 -4.86 -13.60
C LEU A 98 -8.26 -4.31 -12.61
N LEU A 99 -8.83 -5.17 -11.76
CA LEU A 99 -9.81 -4.77 -10.75
C LEU A 99 -9.17 -3.88 -9.68
N ALA A 100 -7.95 -4.18 -9.24
CA ALA A 100 -7.23 -3.36 -8.27
C ALA A 100 -6.87 -1.99 -8.86
N GLU A 101 -6.39 -1.96 -10.11
CA GLU A 101 -6.14 -0.72 -10.85
C GLU A 101 -7.39 0.15 -10.99
N LYS A 102 -8.54 -0.48 -11.27
CA LYS A 102 -9.82 0.22 -11.36
C LYS A 102 -10.18 0.85 -10.02
N SER A 103 -10.14 0.08 -8.93
CA SER A 103 -10.41 0.58 -7.58
C SER A 103 -9.49 1.74 -7.19
N ILE A 104 -8.19 1.62 -7.48
CA ILE A 104 -7.22 2.70 -7.27
C ILE A 104 -7.64 3.96 -8.03
N ASN A 105 -7.98 3.82 -9.31
CA ASN A 105 -8.39 4.94 -10.13
C ASN A 105 -9.69 5.59 -9.62
N ASP A 106 -10.66 4.80 -9.18
CA ASP A 106 -11.91 5.28 -8.63
C ASP A 106 -11.66 6.12 -7.36
N VAL A 107 -10.75 5.68 -6.47
CA VAL A 107 -10.36 6.45 -5.29
C VAL A 107 -9.60 7.72 -5.66
N LEU A 108 -8.66 7.65 -6.59
CA LEU A 108 -7.89 8.82 -7.05
C LEU A 108 -8.74 9.84 -7.81
N ASN A 109 -9.83 9.41 -8.46
CA ASN A 109 -10.77 10.29 -9.17
C ASN A 109 -11.78 10.96 -8.23
N LYS A 110 -11.89 10.50 -6.98
CA LYS A 110 -12.88 11.01 -6.04
C LYS A 110 -12.35 12.25 -5.31
N GLY A 111 -13.00 13.39 -5.57
CA GLY A 111 -12.70 14.66 -4.89
C GLY A 111 -11.23 15.06 -5.04
N GLU A 112 -10.62 15.52 -3.95
CA GLU A 112 -9.23 15.98 -3.91
C GLU A 112 -8.22 14.89 -3.50
N ASN A 113 -8.63 13.61 -3.49
CA ASN A 113 -7.80 12.52 -2.98
C ASN A 113 -6.41 12.46 -3.62
N ALA A 114 -6.32 12.59 -4.95
CA ALA A 114 -5.04 12.56 -5.64
C ALA A 114 -4.12 13.72 -5.21
N SER A 115 -4.66 14.93 -5.11
CA SER A 115 -3.93 16.11 -4.62
C SER A 115 -3.45 15.88 -3.18
N THR A 116 -4.35 15.48 -2.27
CA THR A 116 -4.03 15.21 -0.86
C THR A 116 -2.92 14.16 -0.72
N LEU A 117 -3.00 13.06 -1.47
CA LEU A 117 -2.01 11.99 -1.43
C LEU A 117 -0.64 12.42 -1.97
N LEU A 118 -0.60 13.31 -2.97
CA LEU A 118 0.66 13.88 -3.46
C LEU A 118 1.33 14.77 -2.41
N TYR A 119 0.55 15.55 -1.65
CA TYR A 119 1.08 16.43 -0.61
C TYR A 119 1.46 15.72 0.68
N LEU A 120 0.93 14.51 0.92
CA LEU A 120 1.09 13.78 2.18
C LEU A 120 2.54 13.64 2.66
N HIS A 121 3.46 13.39 1.74
CA HIS A 121 4.87 13.09 2.04
C HIS A 121 5.83 14.20 1.61
N GLN A 122 5.32 15.34 1.13
CA GLN A 122 6.16 16.44 0.62
C GLN A 122 6.79 17.28 1.74
N PHE A 123 6.22 17.25 2.94
CA PHE A 123 6.78 17.94 4.09
C PHE A 123 7.59 16.94 4.90
N PRO A 124 8.92 17.14 5.03
CA PRO A 124 9.63 16.50 6.12
C PRO A 124 8.93 16.98 7.39
N LEU A 125 8.41 16.07 8.20
CA LEU A 125 8.30 16.32 9.63
C LEU A 125 9.65 16.93 10.01
N GLU A 126 9.64 18.15 10.56
CA GLU A 126 10.83 18.73 11.18
C GLU A 126 11.41 17.62 12.05
N ARG A 127 12.46 16.96 11.54
CA ARG A 127 13.25 16.09 12.39
C ARG A 127 13.86 17.11 13.32
N ASP A 128 13.37 17.14 14.57
CA ASP A 128 14.19 17.56 15.70
C ASP A 128 15.49 16.80 15.52
N VAL A 129 16.45 17.41 14.83
CA VAL A 129 17.82 16.94 14.79
C VAL A 129 18.21 17.12 16.25
N PRO A 130 18.37 16.04 17.03
CA PRO A 130 18.88 16.21 18.38
C PRO A 130 20.23 16.88 18.16
N GLU A 131 20.41 18.08 18.72
CA GLU A 131 21.71 18.75 18.72
C GLU A 131 22.74 17.69 19.10
N MET A 132 23.56 17.26 18.12
CA MET A 132 24.66 16.36 18.41
C MET A 132 25.53 17.15 19.39
N PRO A 133 25.71 16.70 20.65
CA PRO A 133 26.57 17.42 21.57
C PRO A 133 27.97 17.42 20.95
N TYR A 134 28.45 18.63 20.63
CA TYR A 134 29.81 18.84 20.15
C TYR A 134 30.77 18.10 21.07
N SER A 135 31.45 17.08 20.54
CA SER A 135 32.50 16.41 21.28
C SER A 135 33.63 17.42 21.52
N PRO A 136 34.03 17.69 22.77
CA PRO A 136 35.10 18.64 23.02
C PRO A 136 36.41 18.11 22.42
N SER A 137 37.10 18.97 21.67
CA SER A 137 38.41 18.69 21.08
C SER A 137 39.39 18.27 22.16
N ARG A 138 39.95 17.05 22.06
CA ARG A 138 41.00 16.59 22.97
C ARG A 138 42.24 17.48 22.79
N PRO A 139 42.85 18.01 23.86
CA PRO A 139 44.11 18.72 23.76
C PRO A 139 45.20 17.74 23.34
N ILE A 140 45.96 18.10 22.31
CA ILE A 140 47.16 17.39 21.88
C ILE A 140 48.24 17.70 22.92
N ALA A 141 48.73 16.68 23.63
CA ALA A 141 49.87 16.82 24.52
C ALA A 141 51.15 16.91 23.66
N SER A 142 51.84 18.04 23.74
CA SER A 142 53.17 18.22 23.17
C SER A 142 54.21 17.57 24.07
N ASN A 143 55.00 16.64 23.53
CA ASN A 143 56.31 16.24 24.05
C ASN A 143 57.30 16.20 22.89
#